data_AF-A0A7W2V4D4-F1
#
_entry.id   AF-A0A7W2V4D4-F1
#
_cell.length_a   1.000
_cell.length_b   1.000
_cell.length_c   1.000
_cell.angle_alpha   90.00
_cell.angle_beta   90.00
_cell.angle_gamma   90.00
#
_symmetry.space_group_name_H-M   'P 1'
#
loop_
_entity.id
_entity.type
_entity.pdbx_description
1 polymer ?
#
loop_
_entity_poly.entity_id
_entity_poly.type
_entity_poly.pdbx_seq_one_letter_code
_entity_poly.pdbx_strand_id
1 'polypeptide(L)'
;MPLALPKTNELVGKIKPSLVSGELLLSPFELRLLAREADKIDVPHHRWCIQGLLAFLNENDEEGIALCEQAVAYDPNVSQSWCNYASALRYRHLLSKEWEVVNRSVEYKGLLTLSYAHTLASYWVDIELLNHTTEIIESMEMPKRFNKVQLDLFGSGMVTRQLLRDAGPAVASDLRALGAVVRQIAEEERLPRLKRRISCHEGEYACVYAIDTDDVDYLIRLDDLLFDRIVSAGIKSKNCIAFFEPKLGDDN
;
A
#
# COMPACT_ATOMS: atom_id res chain seq x y z
N MET A 1 -21.23 25.73 -15.23
CA MET A 1 -20.52 26.02 -13.97
C MET A 1 -19.85 24.73 -13.50
N PRO A 2 -18.59 24.74 -13.05
CA PRO A 2 -18.01 23.57 -12.40
C PRO A 2 -18.81 23.31 -11.12
N LEU A 3 -19.23 22.06 -10.90
CA LEU A 3 -19.84 21.66 -9.63
C LEU A 3 -18.85 21.96 -8.50
N ALA A 4 -19.31 22.64 -7.44
CA ALA A 4 -18.51 22.84 -6.24
C ALA A 4 -18.07 21.46 -5.72
N LEU A 5 -16.76 21.29 -5.50
CA LEU A 5 -16.24 20.06 -4.94
C LEU A 5 -16.86 19.83 -3.55
N PRO A 6 -17.30 18.60 -3.22
CA PRO A 6 -17.73 18.27 -1.86
C PRO A 6 -16.69 18.73 -0.85
N LYS A 7 -17.11 19.29 0.30
CA LYS A 7 -16.19 19.78 1.34
C LYS A 7 -15.18 18.72 1.77
N THR A 8 -15.58 17.45 1.77
CA THR A 8 -14.73 16.28 2.00
C THR A 8 -13.52 16.24 1.05
N ASN A 9 -13.70 16.50 -0.25
CA ASN A 9 -12.61 16.49 -1.23
C ASN A 9 -11.60 17.62 -0.99
N GLU A 10 -12.07 18.79 -0.55
CA GLU A 10 -11.19 19.91 -0.18
C GLU A 10 -10.31 19.53 1.02
N LEU A 11 -10.90 18.93 2.06
CA LEU A 11 -10.17 18.51 3.25
C LEU A 11 -9.17 17.39 2.94
N VAL A 12 -9.58 16.36 2.18
CA VAL A 12 -8.65 15.31 1.72
C VAL A 12 -7.51 15.93 0.91
N GLY A 13 -7.80 16.92 0.05
CA GLY A 13 -6.78 17.61 -0.74
C GLY A 13 -5.69 18.27 0.12
N LYS A 14 -6.03 18.77 1.31
CA LYS A 14 -5.09 19.37 2.26
C LYS A 14 -4.32 18.33 3.09
N ILE A 15 -4.96 17.21 3.43
CA ILE A 15 -4.36 16.12 4.24
C ILE A 15 -3.43 15.24 3.39
N LYS A 16 -3.83 14.95 2.14
CA LYS A 16 -3.17 13.99 1.25
C LYS A 16 -1.67 14.22 1.04
N PRO A 17 -1.16 15.47 0.88
CA PRO A 17 0.28 15.70 0.77
C PRO A 17 1.06 15.11 1.94
N SER A 18 0.59 15.27 3.18
CA SER A 18 1.25 14.72 4.37
C SER A 18 1.25 13.18 4.36
N LEU A 19 0.10 12.57 4.02
CA LEU A 19 -0.01 11.11 3.91
C LEU A 19 0.89 10.55 2.80
N VAL A 20 1.06 11.31 1.71
CA VAL A 20 1.87 10.88 0.58
C VAL A 20 3.36 11.08 0.85
N SER A 21 3.79 12.15 1.51
CA SER A 21 5.20 12.36 1.83
C SER A 21 5.70 11.44 2.93
N GLY A 22 4.83 10.99 3.85
CA GLY A 22 5.30 10.36 5.09
C GLY A 22 5.66 11.38 6.17
N GLU A 23 5.43 12.67 5.91
CA GLU A 23 5.79 13.78 6.81
C GLU A 23 4.55 14.63 7.12
N LEU A 24 4.48 15.17 8.34
CA LEU A 24 3.41 16.11 8.69
C LEU A 24 3.71 17.48 8.06
N LEU A 25 3.03 17.80 6.95
CA LEU A 25 3.20 19.06 6.21
C LEU A 25 2.22 20.16 6.67
N LEU A 26 1.44 19.90 7.72
CA LEU A 26 0.42 20.81 8.24
C LEU A 26 0.85 21.31 9.62
N SER A 27 0.69 22.62 9.84
CA SER A 27 0.91 23.20 11.17
C SER A 27 -0.16 22.73 12.17
N PRO A 28 0.13 22.80 13.49
CA PRO A 28 -0.87 22.49 14.52
C PRO A 28 -2.15 23.34 14.41
N PHE A 29 -2.05 24.57 13.88
CA PHE A 29 -3.21 25.42 13.65
C PHE A 29 -4.08 24.90 12.50
N GLU A 30 -3.46 24.49 11.38
CA GLU A 30 -4.17 23.92 10.24
C GLU A 30 -4.86 22.62 10.62
N LEU A 31 -4.20 21.72 11.37
CA LEU A 31 -4.83 20.49 11.85
C LEU A 31 -6.09 20.77 12.68
N ARG A 32 -6.03 21.73 13.61
CA ARG A 32 -7.20 22.14 14.42
C ARG A 32 -8.30 22.75 13.57
N LEU A 33 -7.95 23.55 12.56
CA LEU A 33 -8.93 24.13 11.64
C LEU A 33 -9.62 23.03 10.82
N LEU A 34 -8.84 22.08 10.27
CA LEU A 34 -9.36 20.95 9.51
C LEU A 34 -10.27 20.07 10.37
N ALA A 35 -9.92 19.82 11.64
CA ALA A 35 -10.78 19.07 12.56
C ALA A 35 -12.14 19.76 12.76
N ARG A 36 -12.14 21.08 13.02
CA ARG A 36 -13.37 21.88 13.14
C ARG A 36 -14.19 21.91 11.86
N GLU A 37 -13.54 21.85 10.69
CA GLU A 37 -14.25 21.76 9.40
C GLU A 37 -14.81 20.36 9.17
N ALA A 38 -14.09 19.30 9.58
CA ALA A 38 -14.56 17.93 9.51
C ALA A 38 -15.83 17.73 10.33
N ASP A 39 -15.91 18.29 11.54
CA ASP A 39 -17.09 18.22 12.43
C ASP A 39 -18.38 18.76 11.79
N LYS A 40 -18.24 19.65 10.80
CA LYS A 40 -19.37 20.27 10.08
C LYS A 40 -19.82 19.45 8.88
N ILE A 41 -19.19 18.33 8.55
CA ILE A 41 -19.61 17.45 7.46
C ILE A 41 -20.88 16.73 7.88
N ASP A 42 -22.00 16.96 7.18
CA ASP A 42 -23.29 16.35 7.53
C ASP A 42 -23.35 14.84 7.30
N VAL A 43 -22.59 14.34 6.32
CA VAL A 43 -22.57 12.91 5.97
C VAL A 43 -21.67 12.14 6.96
N PRO A 44 -22.21 11.25 7.82
CA PRO A 44 -21.46 10.68 8.94
C PRO A 44 -20.20 9.91 8.54
N HIS A 45 -20.26 9.02 7.55
CA HIS A 45 -19.08 8.25 7.13
C HIS A 45 -18.00 9.11 6.47
N HIS A 46 -18.38 10.17 5.74
CA HIS A 46 -17.41 11.14 5.25
C HIS A 46 -16.74 11.89 6.41
N ARG A 47 -17.51 12.28 7.44
CA ARG A 47 -16.98 12.90 8.65
C ARG A 47 -15.98 11.99 9.36
N TRP A 48 -16.38 10.75 9.66
CA TRP A 48 -15.51 9.77 10.32
C TRP A 48 -14.25 9.49 9.51
N CYS A 49 -14.35 9.38 8.18
CA CYS A 49 -13.19 9.21 7.33
C CYS A 49 -12.19 10.36 7.52
N ILE A 50 -12.64 11.63 7.46
CA ILE A 50 -11.72 12.78 7.63
C ILE A 50 -11.16 12.85 9.03
N GLN A 51 -12.00 12.65 10.06
CA GLN A 51 -11.55 12.67 11.45
C GLN A 51 -10.51 11.55 11.71
N GLY A 52 -10.71 10.36 11.14
CA GLY A 52 -9.74 9.26 11.23
C GLY A 52 -8.41 9.60 10.57
N LEU A 53 -8.42 10.21 9.38
CA LEU A 53 -7.20 10.70 8.73
C LEU A 53 -6.47 11.75 9.58
N LEU A 54 -7.21 12.68 10.21
CA LEU A 54 -6.63 13.69 11.10
C LEU A 54 -6.10 13.09 12.40
N ALA A 55 -6.73 12.04 12.93
CA ALA A 55 -6.23 11.32 14.09
C ALA A 55 -4.88 10.64 13.79
N PHE A 56 -4.74 10.00 12.62
CA PHE A 56 -3.44 9.48 12.17
C PHE A 56 -2.36 10.57 12.05
N LEU A 57 -2.72 11.75 11.51
CA LEU A 57 -1.78 12.88 11.43
C LEU A 57 -1.41 13.46 12.81
N ASN A 58 -2.24 13.24 13.83
CA ASN A 58 -1.95 13.59 15.22
C ASN A 58 -1.33 12.42 16.01
N GLU A 59 -0.84 11.38 15.32
CA GLU A 59 -0.22 10.19 15.91
C GLU A 59 -1.14 9.40 16.85
N ASN A 60 -2.47 9.58 16.74
CA ASN A 60 -3.46 8.77 17.44
C ASN A 60 -3.94 7.62 16.56
N ASP A 61 -3.10 6.59 16.45
CA ASP A 61 -3.33 5.46 15.56
C ASP A 61 -4.58 4.65 15.94
N GLU A 62 -4.87 4.50 17.25
CA GLU A 62 -6.04 3.79 17.74
C GLU A 62 -7.35 4.47 17.33
N GLU A 63 -7.46 5.78 17.55
CA GLU A 63 -8.62 6.57 17.16
C GLU A 63 -8.74 6.65 15.63
N GLY A 64 -7.63 6.83 14.93
CA GLY A 64 -7.57 6.83 13.47
C GLY A 64 -8.13 5.54 12.87
N ILE A 65 -7.70 4.40 13.39
CA ILE A 65 -8.23 3.08 13.03
C ILE A 65 -9.72 2.99 13.33
N ALA A 66 -10.15 3.33 14.55
CA ALA A 66 -11.55 3.18 14.95
C ALA A 66 -12.51 4.00 14.08
N LEU A 67 -12.17 5.26 13.79
CA LEU A 67 -12.98 6.15 12.95
C LEU A 67 -12.99 5.70 11.48
N CYS A 68 -11.85 5.28 10.94
CA CYS A 68 -11.81 4.76 9.57
C CYS A 68 -12.57 3.45 9.42
N GLU A 69 -12.47 2.53 10.39
CA GLU A 69 -13.27 1.30 10.45
C GLU A 69 -14.78 1.62 10.49
N GLN A 70 -15.18 2.59 11.31
CA GLN A 70 -16.56 3.04 11.37
C GLN A 70 -17.04 3.64 10.04
N ALA A 71 -16.18 4.39 9.34
CA ALA A 71 -16.51 4.95 8.03
C ALA A 71 -16.74 3.88 6.96
N VAL A 72 -15.82 2.90 6.86
CA VAL A 72 -15.92 1.84 5.84
C VAL A 72 -17.01 0.82 6.17
N ALA A 73 -17.33 0.61 7.45
CA ALA A 73 -18.45 -0.25 7.84
C ALA A 73 -19.82 0.39 7.53
N TYR A 74 -19.93 1.72 7.59
CA TYR A 74 -21.18 2.43 7.31
C TYR A 74 -21.56 2.39 5.83
N ASP A 75 -20.60 2.66 4.94
CA ASP A 75 -20.79 2.47 3.50
C ASP A 75 -19.54 1.86 2.87
N PRO A 76 -19.52 0.53 2.72
CA PRO A 76 -18.35 -0.16 2.19
C PRO A 76 -18.21 -0.02 0.67
N ASN A 77 -19.20 0.52 -0.04
CA ASN A 77 -19.10 0.71 -1.49
C ASN A 77 -18.32 1.97 -1.86
N VAL A 78 -18.02 2.84 -0.90
CA VAL A 78 -17.24 4.06 -1.12
C VAL A 78 -15.75 3.71 -1.20
N SER A 79 -15.27 3.44 -2.42
CA SER A 79 -13.87 3.04 -2.66
C SER A 79 -12.85 4.05 -2.12
N GLN A 80 -13.20 5.35 -2.13
CA GLN A 80 -12.33 6.41 -1.62
C GLN A 80 -12.06 6.27 -0.11
N SER A 81 -13.04 5.82 0.68
CA SER A 81 -12.89 5.63 2.13
C SER A 81 -11.83 4.57 2.45
N TRP A 82 -11.90 3.44 1.76
CA TRP A 82 -10.92 2.36 1.86
C TRP A 82 -9.52 2.80 1.44
N CYS A 83 -9.38 3.46 0.28
CA CYS A 83 -8.07 3.92 -0.19
C CYS A 83 -7.45 4.98 0.73
N ASN A 84 -8.27 5.89 1.27
CA ASN A 84 -7.83 6.88 2.25
C ASN A 84 -7.35 6.19 3.52
N TYR A 85 -8.11 5.23 4.03
CA TYR A 85 -7.74 4.46 5.21
C TYR A 85 -6.42 3.69 5.01
N ALA A 86 -6.31 2.92 3.92
CA ALA A 86 -5.09 2.19 3.58
C ALA A 86 -3.87 3.12 3.44
N SER A 87 -4.04 4.28 2.80
CA SER A 87 -2.96 5.27 2.64
C SER A 87 -2.52 5.86 3.97
N ALA A 88 -3.44 6.08 4.91
CA ALA A 88 -3.10 6.55 6.25
C ALA A 88 -2.39 5.49 7.10
N LEU A 89 -2.80 4.22 6.99
CA LEU A 89 -2.09 3.10 7.61
C LEU A 89 -0.65 2.99 7.09
N ARG A 90 -0.46 3.10 5.76
CA ARG A 90 0.89 3.14 5.17
C ARG A 90 1.71 4.32 5.68
N TYR A 91 1.11 5.52 5.78
CA TYR A 91 1.78 6.70 6.35
C TYR A 91 2.30 6.45 7.77
N ARG A 92 1.61 5.61 8.55
CA ARG A 92 1.99 5.21 9.90
C ARG A 92 2.83 3.93 9.97
N HIS A 93 3.27 3.41 8.82
CA HIS A 93 3.99 2.14 8.69
C HIS A 93 3.21 0.91 9.22
N LEU A 94 1.89 0.99 9.33
CA LEU A 94 1.00 -0.11 9.74
C LEU A 94 0.64 -0.99 8.53
N LEU A 95 1.66 -1.56 7.88
CA LEU A 95 1.57 -2.31 6.63
C LEU A 95 0.77 -3.62 6.74
N SER A 96 0.80 -4.29 7.89
CA SER A 96 0.02 -5.49 8.17
C SER A 96 -1.48 -5.17 8.19
N LYS A 97 -1.85 -4.07 8.85
CA LYS A 97 -3.24 -3.60 8.90
C LYS A 97 -3.68 -3.03 7.55
N GLU A 98 -2.79 -2.31 6.84
CA GLU A 98 -3.05 -1.86 5.47
C GLU A 98 -3.41 -3.04 4.57
N TRP A 99 -2.61 -4.11 4.64
CA TRP A 99 -2.82 -5.32 3.85
C TRP A 99 -4.16 -5.99 4.15
N GLU A 100 -4.54 -6.11 5.43
CA GLU A 100 -5.85 -6.65 5.83
C GLU A 100 -7.00 -5.82 5.26
N VAL A 101 -6.97 -4.49 5.47
CA VAL A 101 -7.99 -3.55 5.02
C VAL A 101 -8.16 -3.60 3.50
N VAL A 102 -7.05 -3.63 2.77
CA VAL A 102 -7.07 -3.67 1.31
C VAL A 102 -7.65 -4.99 0.81
N ASN A 103 -7.26 -6.13 1.38
CA ASN A 103 -7.84 -7.43 1.02
C ASN A 103 -9.35 -7.45 1.23
N ARG A 104 -9.81 -6.98 2.40
CA ARG A 104 -11.25 -6.88 2.71
C ARG A 104 -11.98 -5.97 1.72
N SER A 105 -11.35 -4.89 1.27
CA SER A 105 -11.97 -3.93 0.35
C SER A 105 -12.22 -4.47 -1.07
N VAL A 106 -11.56 -5.56 -1.47
CA VAL A 106 -11.69 -6.15 -2.82
C VAL A 106 -13.09 -6.70 -3.07
N GLU A 107 -13.76 -7.20 -2.03
CA GLU A 107 -15.12 -7.76 -2.11
C GLU A 107 -16.16 -6.76 -2.63
N TYR A 108 -15.94 -5.46 -2.38
CA TYR A 108 -16.83 -4.37 -2.78
C TYR A 108 -16.58 -3.88 -4.21
N LYS A 109 -15.59 -4.44 -4.91
CA LYS A 109 -15.31 -4.22 -6.34
C LYS A 109 -15.24 -2.75 -6.75
N GLY A 110 -14.74 -1.92 -5.83
CA GLY A 110 -14.51 -0.51 -6.08
C GLY A 110 -13.37 -0.28 -7.06
N LEU A 111 -13.54 0.63 -8.04
CA LEU A 111 -12.51 0.89 -9.06
C LEU A 111 -11.17 1.29 -8.43
N LEU A 112 -11.22 2.21 -7.44
CA LEU A 112 -10.02 2.71 -6.77
C LEU A 112 -9.41 1.64 -5.86
N THR A 113 -10.22 0.89 -5.13
CA THR A 113 -9.73 -0.16 -4.21
C THR A 113 -9.11 -1.32 -4.96
N LEU A 114 -9.70 -1.76 -6.07
CA LEU A 114 -9.13 -2.81 -6.91
C LEU A 114 -7.81 -2.38 -7.53
N SER A 115 -7.71 -1.15 -8.05
CA SER A 115 -6.45 -0.63 -8.59
C SER A 115 -5.36 -0.55 -7.51
N TYR A 116 -5.72 -0.09 -6.30
CA TYR A 116 -4.82 -0.04 -5.16
C TYR A 116 -4.37 -1.42 -4.70
N ALA A 117 -5.32 -2.36 -4.52
CA ALA A 117 -5.07 -3.74 -4.15
C ALA A 117 -4.18 -4.46 -5.16
N HIS A 118 -4.44 -4.28 -6.45
CA HIS A 118 -3.61 -4.85 -7.52
C HIS A 118 -2.17 -4.32 -7.48
N THR A 119 -2.01 -3.03 -7.22
CA THR A 119 -0.69 -2.40 -7.07
C THR A 119 0.06 -2.94 -5.86
N LEU A 120 -0.65 -3.08 -4.74
CA LEU A 120 -0.12 -3.65 -3.51
C LEU A 120 0.27 -5.12 -3.64
N ALA A 121 -0.56 -5.91 -4.32
CA ALA A 121 -0.31 -7.31 -4.61
C ALA A 121 0.94 -7.48 -5.48
N SER A 122 1.09 -6.63 -6.50
CA SER A 122 2.31 -6.55 -7.33
C SER A 122 3.54 -6.24 -6.47
N TYR A 123 3.41 -5.25 -5.59
CA TYR A 123 4.51 -4.78 -4.76
C TYR A 123 4.99 -5.82 -3.74
N TRP A 124 4.08 -6.53 -3.09
CA TRP A 124 4.41 -7.60 -2.13
C TRP A 124 4.48 -8.99 -2.75
N VAL A 125 4.44 -9.07 -4.09
CA VAL A 125 4.60 -10.32 -4.85
C VAL A 125 3.54 -11.37 -4.46
N ASP A 126 2.33 -10.93 -4.15
CA ASP A 126 1.21 -11.82 -3.83
C ASP A 126 0.47 -12.24 -5.10
N ILE A 127 0.87 -13.38 -5.65
CA ILE A 127 0.31 -13.92 -6.88
C ILE A 127 -1.18 -14.28 -6.77
N GLU A 128 -1.66 -14.66 -5.58
CA GLU A 128 -3.07 -15.00 -5.38
C GLU A 128 -3.95 -13.76 -5.48
N LEU A 129 -3.59 -12.70 -4.76
CA LEU A 129 -4.30 -11.43 -4.81
C LEU A 129 -4.17 -10.76 -6.18
N LEU A 130 -3.01 -10.88 -6.85
CA LEU A 130 -2.82 -10.42 -8.22
C LEU A 130 -3.79 -11.13 -9.17
N ASN A 131 -3.87 -12.46 -9.12
CA ASN A 131 -4.79 -13.22 -9.97
C ASN A 131 -6.24 -12.81 -9.72
N HIS A 132 -6.64 -12.77 -8.44
CA HIS A 132 -8.00 -12.43 -8.05
C HIS A 132 -8.41 -11.01 -8.50
N THR A 133 -7.55 -10.01 -8.25
CA THR A 133 -7.82 -8.63 -8.65
C THR A 133 -7.82 -8.45 -10.16
N THR A 134 -6.91 -9.12 -10.91
CA THR A 134 -6.93 -9.09 -12.37
C THR A 134 -8.24 -9.63 -12.93
N GLU A 135 -8.71 -10.79 -12.45
CA GLU A 135 -9.95 -11.41 -12.91
C GLU A 135 -11.15 -10.48 -12.73
N ILE A 136 -11.25 -9.81 -11.57
CA ILE A 136 -12.32 -8.84 -11.31
C ILE A 136 -12.19 -7.63 -12.24
N ILE A 137 -11.00 -7.03 -12.35
CA ILE A 137 -10.75 -5.83 -13.17
C ILE A 137 -11.10 -6.10 -14.64
N GLU A 138 -10.67 -7.23 -15.19
CA GLU A 138 -10.93 -7.63 -16.58
C GLU A 138 -12.42 -7.91 -16.80
N SER A 139 -13.06 -8.70 -15.92
CA SER A 139 -14.49 -9.05 -16.05
C SER A 139 -15.43 -7.84 -16.01
N MET A 140 -15.03 -6.76 -15.33
CA MET A 140 -15.80 -5.53 -15.21
C MET A 140 -15.45 -4.48 -16.28
N GLU A 141 -14.56 -4.82 -17.22
CA GLU A 141 -14.01 -3.91 -18.23
C GLU A 141 -13.45 -2.60 -17.63
N MET A 142 -12.95 -2.66 -16.39
CA MET A 142 -12.44 -1.51 -15.64
C MET A 142 -11.27 -0.78 -16.31
N PRO A 143 -10.38 -1.44 -17.08
CA PRO A 143 -9.31 -0.73 -17.79
C PRO A 143 -9.82 0.40 -18.69
N LYS A 144 -11.05 0.30 -19.23
CA LYS A 144 -11.67 1.38 -20.03
C LYS A 144 -11.99 2.64 -19.21
N ARG A 145 -12.04 2.52 -17.88
CA ARG A 145 -12.38 3.59 -16.92
C ARG A 145 -11.15 4.13 -16.18
N PHE A 146 -9.99 3.52 -16.38
CA PHE A 146 -8.75 3.94 -15.74
C PHE A 146 -8.23 5.23 -16.38
N ASN A 147 -7.69 6.11 -15.55
CA ASN A 147 -6.82 7.18 -16.01
C ASN A 147 -5.42 6.62 -16.35
N LYS A 148 -4.55 7.45 -16.93
CA LYS A 148 -3.19 7.04 -17.33
C LYS A 148 -2.41 6.39 -16.18
N VAL A 149 -2.41 7.01 -15.00
CA VAL A 149 -1.66 6.49 -13.83
C VAL A 149 -2.17 5.11 -13.42
N GLN A 150 -3.48 4.91 -13.41
CA GLN A 150 -4.08 3.62 -13.09
C GLN A 150 -3.77 2.55 -14.15
N LEU A 151 -3.75 2.92 -15.44
CA LEU A 151 -3.33 2.02 -16.51
C LEU A 151 -1.87 1.62 -16.39
N ASP A 152 -0.97 2.57 -16.09
CA ASP A 152 0.46 2.31 -15.94
C ASP A 152 0.72 1.36 -14.76
N LEU A 153 0.08 1.61 -13.61
CA LEU A 153 0.17 0.75 -12.43
C LEU A 153 -0.42 -0.64 -12.66
N PHE A 154 -1.57 -0.71 -13.35
CA PHE A 154 -2.18 -1.98 -13.73
C PHE A 154 -1.27 -2.77 -14.67
N GLY A 155 -0.68 -2.11 -15.68
CA GLY A 155 0.29 -2.73 -16.58
C GLY A 155 1.52 -3.29 -15.85
N SER A 156 2.07 -2.54 -14.90
CA SER A 156 3.18 -3.00 -14.05
C SER A 156 2.81 -4.23 -13.21
N GLY A 157 1.60 -4.26 -12.65
CA GLY A 157 1.07 -5.43 -11.95
C GLY A 157 0.88 -6.64 -12.85
N MET A 158 0.43 -6.43 -14.09
CA MET A 158 0.30 -7.49 -15.09
C MET A 158 1.65 -8.09 -15.49
N VAL A 159 2.70 -7.26 -15.64
CA VAL A 159 4.07 -7.75 -15.89
C VAL A 159 4.56 -8.61 -14.73
N THR A 160 4.33 -8.17 -13.49
CA THR A 160 4.71 -8.93 -12.29
C THR A 160 3.93 -10.25 -12.20
N ARG A 161 2.62 -10.22 -12.47
CA ARG A 161 1.78 -11.43 -12.52
C ARG A 161 2.26 -12.41 -13.57
N GLN A 162 2.60 -11.94 -14.77
CA GLN A 162 3.10 -12.79 -15.85
C GLN A 162 4.43 -13.43 -15.46
N LEU A 163 5.37 -12.66 -14.91
CA LEU A 163 6.65 -13.16 -14.41
C LEU A 163 6.46 -14.29 -13.39
N LEU A 164 5.56 -14.10 -12.42
CA LEU A 164 5.28 -15.11 -11.39
C LEU A 164 4.59 -16.36 -11.96
N ARG A 165 3.75 -16.21 -12.99
CA ARG A 165 3.17 -17.36 -13.70
C ARG A 165 4.22 -18.15 -14.46
N ASP A 166 5.12 -17.46 -15.16
CA ASP A 166 6.20 -18.09 -15.95
C ASP A 166 7.22 -18.78 -15.04
N ALA A 167 7.45 -18.25 -13.84
CA ALA A 167 8.29 -18.85 -12.82
C ALA A 167 7.73 -20.17 -12.24
N GLY A 168 6.42 -20.37 -12.39
CA GLY A 168 5.72 -21.54 -11.88
C GLY A 168 5.29 -21.42 -10.41
N PRO A 169 4.37 -22.29 -9.96
CA PRO A 169 3.66 -22.14 -8.69
C PRO A 169 4.56 -22.25 -7.45
N ALA A 170 5.62 -23.06 -7.51
CA ALA A 170 6.56 -23.21 -6.40
C ALA A 170 7.35 -21.91 -6.17
N VAL A 171 7.95 -21.35 -7.21
CA VAL A 171 8.72 -20.10 -7.15
C VAL A 171 7.81 -18.94 -6.75
N ALA A 172 6.60 -18.86 -7.32
CA ALA A 172 5.65 -17.81 -6.96
C ALA A 172 5.22 -17.88 -5.48
N SER A 173 5.06 -19.08 -4.93
CA SER A 173 4.78 -19.28 -3.50
C SER A 173 5.96 -18.86 -2.63
N ASP A 174 7.18 -19.22 -3.00
CA ASP A 174 8.39 -18.84 -2.26
C ASP A 174 8.58 -17.31 -2.26
N LEU A 175 8.46 -16.67 -3.43
CA LEU A 175 8.57 -15.21 -3.54
C LEU A 175 7.48 -14.47 -2.75
N ARG A 176 6.25 -15.00 -2.72
CA ARG A 176 5.18 -14.45 -1.86
C ARG A 176 5.53 -14.55 -0.38
N ALA A 177 6.05 -15.70 0.05
CA ALA A 177 6.47 -15.90 1.45
C ALA A 177 7.60 -14.93 1.83
N LEU A 178 8.59 -14.75 0.94
CA LEU A 178 9.65 -13.76 1.13
C LEU A 178 9.09 -12.32 1.19
N GLY A 179 8.17 -11.95 0.30
CA GLY A 179 7.52 -10.65 0.31
C GLY A 179 6.73 -10.37 1.59
N ALA A 180 6.10 -11.39 2.18
CA ALA A 180 5.44 -11.28 3.47
C ALA A 180 6.41 -11.01 4.63
N VAL A 181 7.58 -11.66 4.65
CA VAL A 181 8.63 -11.39 5.66
C VAL A 181 9.18 -9.98 5.50
N VAL A 182 9.48 -9.55 4.27
CA VAL A 182 9.96 -8.18 4.02
C VAL A 182 8.94 -7.13 4.49
N ARG A 183 7.63 -7.37 4.26
CA ARG A 183 6.58 -6.46 4.75
C ARG A 183 6.58 -6.32 6.27
N GLN A 184 6.79 -7.42 7.00
CA GLN A 184 6.87 -7.40 8.46
C GLN A 184 8.07 -6.58 8.94
N ILE A 185 9.24 -6.81 8.35
CA ILE A 185 10.46 -6.03 8.66
C ILE A 185 10.25 -4.56 8.32
N ALA A 186 9.62 -4.26 7.18
CA ALA A 186 9.33 -2.89 6.77
C ALA A 186 8.40 -2.14 7.75
N GLU A 187 7.45 -2.85 8.38
CA GLU A 187 6.60 -2.33 9.44
C GLU A 187 7.37 -2.13 10.75
N GLU A 188 8.11 -3.15 11.20
CA GLU A 188 8.88 -3.12 12.46
C GLU A 188 9.96 -2.03 12.46
N GLU A 189 10.71 -1.92 11.36
CA GLU A 189 11.80 -0.95 11.18
C GLU A 189 11.30 0.41 10.68
N ARG A 190 9.97 0.57 10.50
CA ARG A 190 9.32 1.77 9.97
C ARG A 190 10.00 2.29 8.71
N LEU A 191 10.29 1.39 7.78
CA LEU A 191 11.03 1.74 6.59
C LEU A 191 10.25 2.76 5.75
N PRO A 192 10.93 3.76 5.19
CA PRO A 192 10.32 4.69 4.25
C PRO A 192 9.86 3.93 2.98
N ARG A 193 9.23 4.65 2.05
CA ARG A 193 8.75 4.06 0.79
C ARG A 193 9.87 3.32 0.06
N LEU A 194 9.75 2.00 -0.03
CA LEU A 194 10.69 1.16 -0.77
C LEU A 194 10.35 1.21 -2.26
N LYS A 195 11.37 1.01 -3.10
CA LYS A 195 11.15 0.63 -4.50
C LYS A 195 11.40 -0.86 -4.63
N ARG A 196 10.42 -1.60 -5.14
CA ARG A 196 10.56 -3.05 -5.37
C ARG A 196 10.89 -3.33 -6.83
N ARG A 197 11.82 -4.26 -7.07
CA ARG A 197 12.08 -4.91 -8.37
C ARG A 197 12.12 -6.43 -8.21
N ILE A 198 11.78 -7.16 -9.27
CA ILE A 198 12.05 -8.60 -9.37
C ILE A 198 13.00 -8.79 -10.54
N SER A 199 14.11 -9.47 -10.30
CA SER A 199 15.03 -9.93 -11.34
C SER A 199 15.00 -11.44 -11.44
N CYS A 200 15.27 -11.95 -12.64
CA CYS A 200 15.43 -13.37 -12.91
C CYS A 200 16.71 -13.57 -13.71
N HIS A 201 17.56 -14.50 -13.28
CA HIS A 201 18.78 -14.89 -13.97
C HIS A 201 18.94 -16.41 -13.89
N GLU A 202 19.02 -17.08 -15.04
CA GLU A 202 19.24 -18.53 -15.14
C GLU A 202 18.29 -19.42 -14.29
N GLY A 203 17.05 -18.96 -14.05
CA GLY A 203 16.06 -19.69 -13.25
C GLY A 203 16.12 -19.42 -11.75
N GLU A 204 16.97 -18.49 -11.32
CA GLU A 204 16.98 -17.88 -9.98
C GLU A 204 16.25 -16.54 -10.01
N TYR A 205 15.50 -16.27 -8.94
CA TYR A 205 14.64 -15.10 -8.80
C TYR A 205 15.05 -14.29 -7.56
N ALA A 206 15.21 -12.99 -7.72
CA ALA A 206 15.45 -12.09 -6.60
C ALA A 206 14.33 -11.06 -6.49
N CYS A 207 13.79 -10.90 -5.29
CA CYS A 207 12.91 -9.79 -4.95
C CYS A 207 13.69 -8.75 -4.16
N VAL A 208 13.97 -7.61 -4.80
CA VAL A 208 14.86 -6.60 -4.26
C VAL A 208 14.07 -5.38 -3.82
N TYR A 209 14.34 -4.90 -2.62
CA TYR A 209 13.67 -3.75 -2.02
C TYR A 209 14.68 -2.63 -1.75
N ALA A 210 14.67 -1.62 -2.61
CA ALA A 210 15.59 -0.50 -2.51
C ALA A 210 15.11 0.52 -1.46
N ILE A 211 16.05 0.93 -0.59
CA ILE A 211 15.86 1.89 0.50
C ILE A 211 16.69 3.13 0.21
N ASP A 212 16.15 4.31 0.52
CA ASP A 212 16.86 5.58 0.44
C ASP A 212 17.82 5.73 1.64
N THR A 213 18.99 5.09 1.57
CA THR A 213 20.03 5.12 2.61
C THR A 213 21.41 4.88 2.01
N ASP A 214 22.42 5.59 2.52
CA ASP A 214 23.85 5.38 2.24
C ASP A 214 24.55 4.59 3.36
N ASP A 215 23.83 4.25 4.42
CA ASP A 215 24.35 3.49 5.57
C ASP A 215 24.41 2.00 5.24
N VAL A 216 25.62 1.52 4.92
CA VAL A 216 25.90 0.13 4.59
C VAL A 216 25.69 -0.79 5.79
N ASP A 217 26.05 -0.36 7.00
CA ASP A 217 25.88 -1.17 8.21
C ASP A 217 24.39 -1.36 8.54
N TYR A 218 23.58 -0.33 8.29
CA TYR A 218 22.13 -0.41 8.39
C TYR A 218 21.54 -1.42 7.41
N LEU A 219 22.00 -1.43 6.15
CA LEU A 219 21.54 -2.39 5.14
C LEU A 219 21.94 -3.83 5.49
N ILE A 220 23.20 -4.05 5.92
CA ILE A 220 23.67 -5.36 6.37
C ILE A 220 22.79 -5.87 7.52
N ARG A 221 22.48 -5.01 8.51
CA ARG A 221 21.61 -5.39 9.61
C ARG A 221 20.21 -5.80 9.14
N LEU A 222 19.64 -5.09 8.16
CA LEU A 222 18.33 -5.44 7.61
C LEU A 222 18.34 -6.77 6.88
N ASP A 223 19.39 -7.07 6.11
CA ASP A 223 19.53 -8.34 5.42
C ASP A 223 19.81 -9.51 6.37
N ASP A 224 20.60 -9.30 7.42
CA ASP A 224 20.80 -10.27 8.50
C ASP A 224 19.46 -10.59 9.19
N LEU A 225 18.69 -9.54 9.53
CA LEU A 225 17.36 -9.69 10.11
C LEU A 225 16.42 -10.44 9.16
N LEU A 226 16.46 -10.12 7.86
CA LEU A 226 15.66 -10.82 6.84
C LEU A 226 16.02 -12.30 6.78
N PHE A 227 17.31 -12.64 6.76
CA PHE A 227 17.77 -14.01 6.77
C PHE A 227 17.27 -14.78 8.00
N ASP A 228 17.42 -14.20 9.20
CA ASP A 228 16.95 -14.80 10.44
C ASP A 228 15.43 -15.04 10.44
N ARG A 229 14.65 -14.09 9.90
CA ARG A 229 13.19 -14.22 9.80
C ARG A 229 12.76 -15.26 8.77
N ILE A 230 13.46 -15.37 7.64
CA ILE A 230 13.23 -16.42 6.63
C ILE A 230 13.45 -17.80 7.26
N VAL A 231 14.56 -17.98 7.99
CA VAL A 231 14.88 -19.23 8.69
C VAL A 231 13.83 -19.53 9.75
N SER A 232 13.46 -18.55 10.57
CA SER A 232 12.46 -18.69 11.64
C SER A 232 11.06 -19.02 11.10
N ALA A 233 10.70 -18.48 9.93
CA ALA A 233 9.45 -18.81 9.23
C ALA A 233 9.49 -20.19 8.54
N GLY A 234 10.64 -20.87 8.54
CA GLY A 234 10.81 -22.18 7.90
C GLY A 234 10.74 -22.13 6.38
N ILE A 235 10.98 -20.97 5.77
CA ILE A 235 10.95 -20.79 4.32
C ILE A 235 12.18 -21.46 3.72
N LYS A 236 11.98 -22.52 2.94
CA LYS A 236 13.04 -23.31 2.29
C LYS A 236 13.04 -23.08 0.79
N SER A 237 13.31 -21.84 0.40
CA SER A 237 13.48 -21.48 -0.99
C SER A 237 14.81 -22.02 -1.53
N LYS A 238 14.79 -22.57 -2.76
CA LYS A 238 15.99 -23.03 -3.46
C LYS A 238 16.51 -22.02 -4.48
N ASN A 239 15.60 -21.33 -5.15
CA ASN A 239 15.89 -20.48 -6.31
C ASN A 239 15.36 -19.06 -6.12
N CYS A 240 14.91 -18.70 -4.91
CA CYS A 240 14.40 -17.36 -4.61
C CYS A 240 15.18 -16.74 -3.46
N ILE A 241 15.53 -15.46 -3.62
CA ILE A 241 16.11 -14.64 -2.57
C ILE A 241 15.34 -13.32 -2.46
N ALA A 242 15.35 -12.73 -1.27
CA ALA A 242 14.98 -11.34 -1.08
C ALA A 242 16.08 -10.64 -0.29
N PHE A 243 16.32 -9.37 -0.59
CA PHE A 243 17.30 -8.54 0.10
C PHE A 243 16.97 -7.05 -0.09
N PHE A 244 17.58 -6.24 0.77
CA PHE A 244 17.54 -4.79 0.72
C PHE A 244 18.78 -4.24 0.03
N GLU A 245 18.62 -3.13 -0.68
CA GLU A 245 19.74 -2.48 -1.38
C GLU A 245 19.61 -0.96 -1.25
N PRO A 246 20.68 -0.19 -1.49
CA PRO A 246 20.55 1.25 -1.60
C PRO A 246 19.78 1.59 -2.89
N LYS A 247 18.94 2.62 -2.81
CA LYS A 247 18.28 3.21 -3.96
C LYS A 247 19.33 3.82 -4.87
N LEU A 248 19.60 3.14 -5.98
CA LEU A 248 20.37 3.73 -7.08
C LEU A 248 19.62 4.99 -7.57
N GLY A 249 20.37 6.07 -7.79
CA GLY A 249 19.82 7.33 -8.31
C GLY A 249 18.94 7.08 -9.53
N ASP A 250 17.90 7.87 -9.72
CA ASP A 250 17.02 7.73 -10.88
C ASP A 250 17.87 7.89 -12.15
N ASP A 251 18.23 6.78 -12.80
CA ASP A 251 18.72 6.79 -14.17
C ASP A 251 17.57 7.35 -15.02
N ASN A 252 17.78 8.55 -15.57
CA ASN A 252 16.85 9.29 -16.42
C ASN A 252 16.20 8.44 -17.52
#